data_AF-A0A2A4RE30-F1
#
_entry.id   AF-A0A2A4RE30-F1
#
_cell.length_a   1.000
_cell.length_b   1.000
_cell.length_c   1.000
_cell.angle_alpha   90.00
_cell.angle_beta   90.00
_cell.angle_gamma   90.00
#
_symmetry.space_group_name_H-M   'P 1'
#
loop_
_entity.id
_entity.type
_entity.pdbx_description
1 polymer ?
#
loop_
_entity_poly.entity_id
_entity_poly.type
_entity_poly.pdbx_seq_one_letter_code
_entity_poly.pdbx_strand_id
1 'polypeptide(L)' 'MNQYKNTSFLKLSLRFIIVFFVLVTIMRLFIGFFKLDGMEGLKNAYLNEGKWKAFLQIQAMMSVFYGLFMAGYYKFIKK' A
#
# COMPACT_ATOMS: atom_id res chain seq x y z
N MET A 1 -7.11 -27.80 -4.62
CA MET A 1 -8.19 -27.08 -3.91
C MET A 1 -7.81 -25.60 -3.82
N ASN A 2 -8.61 -24.69 -4.37
CA ASN A 2 -8.22 -23.28 -4.57
C ASN A 2 -8.16 -22.54 -3.21
N GLN A 3 -6.96 -22.31 -2.67
CA GLN A 3 -6.74 -21.78 -1.29
C GLN A 3 -7.39 -20.40 -1.05
N TYR A 4 -7.63 -19.66 -2.14
CA TYR A 4 -8.24 -18.33 -2.12
C TYR A 4 -9.77 -18.34 -1.94
N LYS A 5 -10.45 -19.41 -2.40
CA LYS A 5 -11.93 -19.51 -2.32
C LYS A 5 -12.45 -19.83 -0.92
N ASN A 6 -11.68 -20.59 -0.15
CA ASN A 6 -12.09 -21.04 1.18
C ASN A 6 -11.70 -20.08 2.32
N THR A 7 -11.05 -18.96 1.98
CA THR A 7 -10.60 -17.97 2.95
C THR A 7 -11.59 -16.80 3.03
N SER A 8 -11.83 -16.27 4.24
CA SER A 8 -12.69 -15.09 4.41
C SER A 8 -12.17 -13.91 3.57
N PHE A 9 -13.08 -13.21 2.89
CA PHE A 9 -12.75 -12.08 2.02
C PHE A 9 -11.92 -11.03 2.77
N LEU A 10 -12.33 -10.71 4.00
CA LEU A 10 -11.62 -9.75 4.85
C LEU A 10 -10.18 -10.17 5.12
N LYS A 11 -9.94 -11.47 5.37
CA LYS A 11 -8.58 -11.99 5.62
C LYS A 11 -7.70 -11.89 4.38
N LEU A 12 -8.29 -12.13 3.20
CA LEU A 12 -7.59 -12.01 1.93
C LEU A 12 -7.29 -10.55 1.58
N SER A 13 -8.27 -9.66 1.74
CA SER A 13 -8.12 -8.21 1.59
C SER A 13 -7.03 -7.68 2.50
N LEU A 14 -7.06 -7.99 3.81
CA LEU A 14 -6.05 -7.52 4.76
C LEU A 14 -4.63 -7.90 4.32
N ARG A 15 -4.46 -9.15 3.83
CA ARG A 15 -3.16 -9.63 3.36
C ARG A 15 -2.67 -8.84 2.15
N PHE A 16 -3.54 -8.58 1.18
CA PHE A 16 -3.19 -7.75 0.02
C PHE A 16 -2.94 -6.30 0.40
N ILE A 17 -3.75 -5.71 1.29
CA ILE A 17 -3.59 -4.34 1.77
C ILE A 17 -2.22 -4.16 2.44
N ILE A 18 -1.83 -5.06 3.34
CA ILE A 18 -0.54 -4.97 4.05
C ILE A 18 0.62 -5.07 3.06
N VAL A 19 0.58 -6.04 2.13
CA VAL A 19 1.64 -6.21 1.13
C VAL A 19 1.74 -5.00 0.21
N PHE A 20 0.60 -4.51 -0.31
CA PHE A 20 0.58 -3.32 -1.16
C PHE A 20 1.05 -2.07 -0.43
N PHE A 21 0.66 -1.91 0.83
CA PHE A 21 1.08 -0.79 1.65
C PHE A 21 2.59 -0.74 1.74
N VAL A 22 3.22 -1.81 2.20
CA VAL A 22 4.69 -1.89 2.30
C VAL A 22 5.37 -1.62 0.96
N LEU A 23 4.86 -2.22 -0.12
CA LEU A 23 5.46 -2.10 -1.45
C LEU A 23 5.37 -0.68 -2.00
N VAL A 24 4.19 -0.03 -1.88
CA VAL A 24 3.98 1.36 -2.30
C VAL A 24 4.77 2.33 -1.42
N THR A 25 4.88 2.09 -0.12
CA THR A 25 5.72 2.90 0.78
C THR A 25 7.17 2.88 0.32
N ILE A 26 7.74 1.69 0.12
CA ILE A 26 9.14 1.53 -0.30
C ILE A 26 9.36 2.18 -1.66
N MET A 27 8.49 1.91 -2.64
CA MET A 27 8.61 2.48 -3.97
C MET A 27 8.56 4.02 -3.93
N ARG A 28 7.69 4.59 -3.11
CA ARG A 28 7.54 6.05 -3.00
C ARG A 28 8.72 6.70 -2.28
N LEU A 29 9.29 6.04 -1.28
CA LEU A 29 10.54 6.47 -0.65
C LEU A 29 11.71 6.40 -1.63
N PHE A 30 11.80 5.32 -2.41
CA PHE A 30 12.84 5.17 -3.44
C PHE A 30 12.74 6.26 -4.50
N ILE A 31 11.56 6.47 -5.09
CA ILE A 31 11.34 7.56 -6.07
C ILE A 31 11.59 8.92 -5.43
N GLY A 32 11.14 9.12 -4.19
CA GLY A 32 11.35 10.35 -3.44
C GLY A 32 12.83 10.64 -3.22
N PHE A 33 13.64 9.62 -2.93
CA PHE A 33 15.09 9.76 -2.76
C PHE A 33 15.76 10.35 -4.01
N PHE A 34 15.41 9.85 -5.21
CA PHE A 34 15.99 10.37 -6.46
C PHE A 34 15.41 11.72 -6.88
N LYS A 35 14.15 12.03 -6.53
CA LYS A 35 13.50 13.29 -6.92
C LYS A 35 13.73 14.46 -5.97
N LEU A 36 14.03 14.20 -4.70
CA LEU A 36 14.07 15.19 -3.63
C LEU A 36 15.49 15.38 -3.08
N ASP A 37 16.53 15.24 -3.90
CA ASP A 37 17.93 15.41 -3.47
C ASP A 37 18.32 14.53 -2.26
N GLY A 38 17.89 13.27 -2.28
CA GLY A 38 18.30 12.27 -1.28
C GLY A 38 17.52 12.34 0.04
N MET A 39 18.22 12.10 1.15
CA MET A 39 17.61 11.92 2.47
C MET A 39 17.03 13.22 3.07
N GLU A 40 17.66 14.37 2.83
CA GLU A 40 17.20 15.64 3.41
C GLU A 40 15.88 16.09 2.80
N GLY A 41 15.72 16.06 1.47
CA GLY A 41 14.46 16.43 0.86
C GLY A 41 13.36 15.39 1.09
N LEU A 42 13.69 14.10 1.22
CA LEU A 42 12.73 13.09 1.72
C LEU A 42 12.22 13.44 3.12
N LYS A 43 13.13 13.81 4.03
CA LYS A 43 12.75 14.20 5.39
C LYS A 43 11.86 15.43 5.37
N ASN A 44 12.19 16.43 4.57
CA ASN A 44 11.42 17.67 4.46
C ASN A 44 10.05 17.49 3.76
N ALA A 45 9.96 16.57 2.81
CA ALA A 45 8.73 16.29 2.06
C ALA A 45 7.77 15.36 2.80
N TYR A 46 8.30 14.32 3.47
CA TYR A 46 7.47 13.24 4.01
C TYR A 46 7.62 13.01 5.50
N LEU A 47 8.75 13.32 6.13
CA LEU A 47 8.99 13.01 7.55
C LEU A 47 8.88 14.22 8.49
N ASN A 48 8.71 15.42 7.94
CA ASN A 48 8.59 16.65 8.71
C ASN A 48 7.23 16.70 9.44
N GLU A 49 7.15 17.49 10.51
CA GLU A 49 5.96 17.56 11.36
C GLU A 49 4.69 17.89 10.56
N GLY A 50 3.64 17.10 10.77
CA GLY A 50 2.37 17.19 10.04
C GLY A 50 2.33 16.50 8.67
N LYS A 51 3.46 16.37 7.96
CA LYS A 51 3.49 15.77 6.60
C LYS A 51 3.51 14.24 6.61
N TRP A 52 4.13 13.63 7.63
CA TRP A 52 4.22 12.18 7.76
C TRP A 52 2.85 11.50 7.86
N LYS A 53 1.91 12.14 8.56
CA LYS A 53 0.54 11.63 8.69
C LYS A 53 -0.18 11.63 7.34
N ALA A 54 -0.09 12.73 6.59
CA ALA A 54 -0.67 12.83 5.25
C ALA A 54 -0.04 11.82 4.28
N PHE A 55 1.28 11.64 4.35
CA PHE A 55 2.00 10.65 3.56
C PHE A 55 1.51 9.22 3.82
N LEU A 56 1.43 8.81 5.09
CA LEU A 56 0.92 7.49 5.46
C LEU A 56 -0.57 7.33 5.11
N GLN A 57 -1.39 8.36 5.31
CA GLN A 57 -2.82 8.30 5.00
C GLN A 57 -3.08 8.07 3.51
N ILE A 58 -2.36 8.76 2.62
CA ILE A 58 -2.50 8.56 1.17
C ILE A 58 -2.11 7.12 0.79
N GLN A 59 -1.02 6.60 1.37
CA GLN A 59 -0.59 5.24 1.09
C GLN A 59 -1.58 4.21 1.63
N ALA A 60 -2.10 4.41 2.83
CA ALA A 60 -3.09 3.53 3.44
C ALA A 60 -4.36 3.50 2.59
N MET A 61 -4.86 4.67 2.17
CA MET A 61 -6.04 4.76 1.31
C MET A 61 -5.84 4.03 -0.02
N MET A 62 -4.73 4.28 -0.72
CA MET A 62 -4.41 3.60 -1.99
C MET A 62 -4.31 2.08 -1.81
N SER A 63 -3.68 1.63 -0.73
CA SER A 63 -3.49 0.21 -0.45
C SER A 63 -4.78 -0.49 -0.06
N VAL A 64 -5.69 0.21 0.64
CA VAL A 64 -7.03 -0.28 0.94
C VAL A 64 -7.83 -0.48 -0.34
N PHE A 65 -7.88 0.53 -1.22
CA PHE A 65 -8.58 0.40 -2.51
C PHE A 65 -8.01 -0.75 -3.36
N TYR A 66 -6.69 -0.81 -3.51
CA TYR A 66 -6.04 -1.87 -4.29
C TYR A 66 -6.22 -3.26 -3.67
N GLY A 67 -6.07 -3.38 -2.36
CA GLY A 67 -6.19 -4.66 -1.66
C GLY A 67 -7.62 -5.21 -1.66
N LEU A 68 -8.63 -4.33 -1.54
CA LEU A 68 -10.04 -4.71 -1.71
C LEU A 68 -10.34 -5.12 -3.15
N PHE A 69 -9.84 -4.37 -4.14
CA PHE A 69 -10.02 -4.70 -5.55
C PHE A 69 -9.39 -6.06 -5.90
N MET A 70 -8.15 -6.29 -5.48
CA MET A 70 -7.47 -7.57 -5.69
C MET A 70 -8.17 -8.73 -4.98
N ALA A 71 -8.56 -8.56 -3.72
CA ALA A 71 -9.32 -9.60 -3.02
C ALA A 71 -10.65 -9.91 -3.72
N GLY A 72 -11.31 -8.88 -4.26
CA GLY A 72 -12.53 -9.03 -5.06
C GLY A 72 -12.27 -9.83 -6.33
N TYR A 73 -11.24 -9.45 -7.09
CA TYR A 73 -10.83 -10.15 -8.29
C TYR A 73 -10.50 -11.62 -8.02
N TYR A 74 -9.65 -11.91 -7.02
CA TYR A 74 -9.24 -13.28 -6.69
C TYR A 74 -10.36 -14.15 -6.13
N LYS A 75 -11.37 -13.55 -5.48
CA LYS A 75 -12.48 -14.30 -4.88
C LYS A 75 -13.66 -14.50 -5.84
N PHE A 76 -14.01 -13.48 -6.62
CA PHE A 76 -15.24 -13.46 -7.41
C PHE A 76 -15.00 -13.65 -8.91
N ILE A 77 -13.85 -13.24 -9.43
CA ILE A 77 -13.60 -13.20 -10.89
C ILE A 77 -12.66 -14.33 -11.31
N LYS A 78 -11.58 -14.56 -10.56
CA LYS A 78 -10.61 -15.61 -10.84
C LYS A 78 -11.21 -16.98 -10.46
N LYS A 79 -11.52 -17.81 -11.46
CA LYS A 79 -12.11 -19.14 -11.28
C LYS A 79 -11.15 -20.15 -10.65
#